data_AF-A0AB39LEA6-F1
#
_entry.id   AF-A0AB39LEA6-F1
#
_cell.length_a   1.000
_cell.length_b   1.000
_cell.length_c   1.000
_cell.angle_alpha   90.00
_cell.angle_beta   90.00
_cell.angle_gamma   90.00
#
_symmetry.space_group_name_H-M   'P 1'
#
loop_
_entity.id
_entity.type
_entity.pdbx_description
1 polymer ?
#
loop_
_entity_poly.entity_id
_entity_poly.type
_entity_poly.pdbx_seq_one_letter_code
_entity_poly.pdbx_strand_id
1 'polypeptide(L)' 'MDITIDHDRCIGAGQCALVAPGVFDQRDEDGLAVLLVDRPDGEQRAAVREAAESCPLSAISVREDRQPAA' A
#
# COMPACT_ATOMS: atom_id res chain seq x y z
N MET A 1 3.64 10.23 4.40
CA MET A 1 2.81 9.73 3.31
C MET A 1 1.73 8.97 4.03
N ASP A 2 0.48 9.23 3.69
CA ASP A 2 -0.69 8.56 4.27
C ASP A 2 -1.13 7.44 3.34
N ILE A 3 -1.31 6.23 3.88
CA ILE A 3 -1.67 5.02 3.14
C ILE A 3 -2.94 4.44 3.73
N THR A 4 -3.96 4.22 2.89
CA THR A 4 -5.23 3.61 3.31
C THR A 4 -5.57 2.42 2.44
N ILE A 5 -6.12 1.38 3.05
CA ILE A 5 -6.61 0.17 2.35
C ILE A 5 -8.13 0.11 2.55
N ASP A 6 -8.87 0.05 1.45
CA ASP A 6 -10.30 -0.21 1.42
C ASP A 6 -10.52 -1.74 1.36
N HIS A 7 -10.84 -2.33 2.51
CA HIS A 7 -11.06 -3.78 2.63
C HIS A 7 -12.33 -4.27 1.92
N ASP A 8 -13.32 -3.41 1.68
CA ASP A 8 -14.53 -3.78 0.94
C ASP A 8 -14.25 -3.97 -0.56
N ARG A 9 -13.21 -3.28 -1.08
CA ARG A 9 -12.74 -3.40 -2.46
C ARG A 9 -11.58 -4.39 -2.63
N CYS A 10 -10.92 -4.76 -1.54
CA CYS A 10 -9.79 -5.66 -1.58
C CYS A 10 -10.25 -7.08 -1.89
N ILE A 11 -9.74 -7.68 -2.96
CA ILE A 11 -10.04 -9.07 -3.34
C ILE A 11 -8.89 -10.03 -3.06
N GLY A 12 -7.86 -9.60 -2.31
CA GLY A 12 -6.72 -10.44 -1.96
C GLY A 12 -5.80 -10.82 -3.14
N ALA A 13 -5.65 -9.97 -4.15
CA ALA A 13 -4.85 -10.27 -5.36
C ALA A 13 -3.32 -10.33 -5.14
N GLY A 14 -2.81 -9.98 -3.96
CA GLY A 14 -1.38 -10.12 -3.59
C GLY A 14 -0.39 -9.15 -4.24
N GLN A 15 -0.79 -8.30 -5.19
CA GLN A 15 0.14 -7.43 -5.93
C GLN A 15 0.88 -6.45 -5.00
N CYS A 16 0.21 -5.93 -3.97
CA CYS A 16 0.83 -5.02 -3.02
C CYS A 16 1.98 -5.65 -2.23
N ALA A 17 1.77 -6.88 -1.72
CA ALA A 17 2.79 -7.64 -1.00
C ALA A 17 3.94 -8.10 -1.91
N LEU A 18 3.67 -8.33 -3.20
CA LEU A 18 4.72 -8.63 -4.19
C LEU A 18 5.59 -7.41 -4.51
N VAL A 19 4.98 -6.24 -4.72
CA VAL A 19 5.67 -5.01 -5.14
C VAL A 19 6.40 -4.35 -3.96
N ALA A 20 5.76 -4.32 -2.79
CA ALA A 20 6.29 -3.65 -1.61
C ALA A 20 6.15 -4.54 -0.34
N PRO A 21 6.86 -5.69 -0.27
CA PRO A 21 6.76 -6.66 0.83
C PRO A 21 7.20 -6.10 2.18
N GLY A 22 7.99 -5.02 2.20
CA GLY A 22 8.38 -4.33 3.44
C GLY A 22 7.30 -3.39 3.99
N VAL A 23 6.19 -3.19 3.26
CA VAL A 23 5.13 -2.23 3.61
C VAL A 23 3.75 -2.88 3.63
N PHE A 24 3.50 -3.85 2.76
CA PHE A 24 2.23 -4.58 2.69
C PHE A 24 2.43 -6.07 2.92
N ASP A 25 1.40 -6.68 3.50
CA ASP A 25 1.25 -8.13 3.59
C ASP A 25 -0.21 -8.52 3.34
N GLN A 26 -0.54 -9.80 3.43
CA GLN A 26 -1.92 -10.31 3.42
C GLN A 26 -2.22 -11.02 4.73
N ARG A 27 -3.41 -10.79 5.30
CA ARG A 27 -3.84 -11.56 6.48
C ARG A 27 -4.05 -13.02 6.11
N ASP A 28 -3.61 -13.91 6.98
CA ASP A 28 -3.83 -15.35 6.81
C ASP A 28 -5.31 -15.75 6.82
N GLU A 29 -6.17 -15.00 7.52
CA GLU A 29 -7.58 -15.36 7.72
C GLU A 29 -8.45 -15.18 6.47
N ASP A 30 -8.20 -14.14 5.68
CA ASP A 30 -9.07 -13.74 4.55
C ASP A 30 -8.29 -13.29 3.30
N GLY A 31 -6.94 -13.33 3.34
CA GLY A 31 -6.08 -12.94 2.23
C GLY A 31 -6.11 -11.44 1.92
N LEU A 32 -6.79 -10.62 2.72
CA LEU A 32 -6.90 -9.19 2.46
C LEU A 32 -5.61 -8.47 2.86
N ALA A 33 -5.30 -7.42 2.10
CA ALA A 33 -4.09 -6.64 2.31
C ALA A 33 -4.09 -5.98 3.68
N VAL A 34 -2.92 -5.94 4.34
CA VAL A 34 -2.66 -5.20 5.56
C VAL A 34 -1.41 -4.35 5.40
N LEU A 35 -1.40 -3.25 6.14
CA LEU A 35 -0.27 -2.32 6.17
C LEU A 35 0.66 -2.70 7.33
N LEU A 36 1.92 -2.99 7.01
CA LEU A 36 2.98 -3.28 7.98
C LEU A 36 3.65 -2.00 8.49
N VAL A 37 3.78 -1.00 7.60
CA VAL A 37 4.48 0.26 7.88
C VAL A 37 3.63 1.44 7.43
N ASP A 38 3.23 2.29 8.37
CA ASP A 38 2.42 3.48 8.12
C ASP A 38 3.23 4.66 7.53
N ARG A 39 4.54 4.66 7.74
CA ARG A 39 5.48 5.69 7.28
C ARG A 39 6.67 5.05 6.57
N PRO A 40 6.53 4.67 5.28
CA PRO A 40 7.63 4.14 4.50
C PRO A 40 8.77 5.15 4.37
N ASP A 41 9.99 4.66 4.38
CA ASP A 41 11.19 5.47 4.14
C ASP A 41 11.28 5.94 2.68
N GLY A 42 12.33 6.70 2.36
CA GLY A 42 12.51 7.29 1.03
C GLY A 42 12.55 6.27 -0.11
N GLU A 43 13.15 5.10 0.12
CA GLU A 43 13.29 4.06 -0.90
C GLU A 43 11.98 3.28 -1.07
N GLN A 44 11.26 3.05 0.02
CA GLN A 44 9.97 2.36 0.03
C GLN A 44 8.84 3.18 -0.60
N ARG A 45 8.89 4.51 -0.56
CA ARG A 45 7.83 5.39 -1.12
C ARG A 45 7.54 5.13 -2.60
N ALA A 46 8.56 4.81 -3.40
CA ALA A 46 8.36 4.48 -4.80
C ALA A 46 7.60 3.17 -4.96
N ALA A 47 8.03 2.13 -4.25
CA ALA A 47 7.38 0.82 -4.24
C ALA A 47 5.93 0.90 -3.72
N VAL A 48 5.65 1.77 -2.74
CA VAL A 48 4.28 1.99 -2.23
C VAL A 48 3.36 2.60 -3.30
N ARG A 49 3.86 3.54 -4.10
CA ARG A 49 3.08 4.10 -5.22
C ARG A 49 2.81 3.02 -6.28
N GLU A 50 3.84 2.26 -6.65
CA GLU A 50 3.69 1.17 -7.63
C GLU A 50 2.73 0.08 -7.13
N ALA A 51 2.75 -0.25 -5.84
CA ALA A 51 1.83 -1.21 -5.22
C ALA A 51 0.38 -0.74 -5.29
N ALA A 52 0.14 0.57 -5.10
CA ALA A 52 -1.19 1.15 -5.23
C ALA A 52 -1.69 1.15 -6.69
N GLU A 53 -0.81 1.48 -7.65
CA GLU A 53 -1.11 1.44 -9.09
C GLU A 53 -1.33 0.02 -9.61
N SER A 54 -0.61 -0.96 -9.06
CA SER A 54 -0.73 -2.38 -9.40
C SER A 54 -1.96 -3.04 -8.80
N CYS A 55 -2.70 -2.36 -7.91
CA CYS A 55 -3.91 -2.90 -7.31
C CYS A 55 -5.05 -2.93 -8.34
N PRO A 56 -5.55 -4.11 -8.77
CA PRO A 56 -6.51 -4.21 -9.87
C PRO A 56 -7.88 -3.59 -9.55
N LEU A 57 -8.20 -3.43 -8.26
CA LEU A 57 -9.47 -2.85 -7.79
C LEU A 57 -9.27 -1.45 -7.22
N SER A 58 -8.05 -0.89 -7.28
CA SER A 58 -7.69 0.39 -6.66
C SER A 58 -8.13 0.49 -5.20
N ALA A 59 -7.94 -0.59 -4.44
CA ALA A 59 -8.26 -0.66 -3.02
C ALA A 59 -7.25 0.08 -2.14
N ILE A 60 -6.07 0.43 -2.66
CA ILE A 60 -5.02 1.14 -1.93
C ILE A 60 -5.00 2.59 -2.41
N SER A 61 -5.06 3.54 -1.47
CA SER A 61 -4.87 4.97 -1.74
C SER A 61 -3.64 5.48 -1.01
N VAL A 62 -2.90 6.35 -1.70
CA VAL A 62 -1.65 6.94 -1.19
C VAL A 62 -1.76 8.45 -1.32
N ARG A 63 -1.49 9.18 -0.24
CA ARG A 63 -1.38 10.65 -0.23
C ARG A 63 0.01 11.04 0.23
N GLU A 64 0.73 11.77 -0.62
CA GLU A 64 2.00 12.38 -0.23
C GLU A 64 1.73 13.41 0.88
N ASP A 65 2.53 13.41 1.95
CA ASP A 65 2.50 14.54 2.87
C ASP A 65 2.97 15.75 2.06
N ARG A 66 2.23 16.85 2.11
CA ARG A 66 2.69 18.10 1.52
C ARG A 66 3.95 18.53 2.27
N GLN A 67 5.12 18.24 1.69
CA GLN A 67 6.37 18.84 2.16
C GLN A 67 6.21 20.37 1.98
N PRO A 68 6.45 21.19 3.02
CA PRO A 68 6.51 22.63 2.81
C PRO A 68 7.60 22.89 1.76
N ALA A 69 7.27 23.70 0.75
CA ALA A 69 8.26 24.19 -0.20
C ALA A 69 9.40 24.85 0.59
N ALA A 70 10.63 24.46 0.29
CA ALA A 70 11.86 24.98 0.88
C ALA A 70 11.92 26.51 0.79
#